data_AF-A0A2V3JHV2-F1
#
_entry.id   AF-A0A2V3JHV2-F1
#
_cell.length_a   1.000
_cell.length_b   1.000
_cell.length_c   1.000
_cell.angle_alpha   90.00
_cell.angle_beta   90.00
_cell.angle_gamma   90.00
#
_symmetry.space_group_name_H-M   'P 1'
#
loop_
_entity.id
_entity.type
_entity.pdbx_description
1 polymer ?
#
loop_
_entity_poly.entity_id
_entity_poly.type
_entity_poly.pdbx_seq_one_letter_code
_entity_poly.pdbx_strand_id
1 'polypeptide(L)' 'MDDHAQPTSWLKALSGADEVQARRFAAAKALELGWGGITKVVKLTGMSHT' A
#
# COMPACT_ATOMS: atom_id res chain seq x y z
N MET A 1 13.30 14.92 13.04
CA MET A 1 13.42 13.82 12.06
C MET A 1 12.12 13.84 11.29
N ASP A 2 12.20 14.22 10.02
CA ASP A 2 11.05 14.48 9.17
C ASP A 2 10.38 13.15 8.79
N ASP A 3 9.32 12.77 9.51
CA ASP A 3 8.54 11.53 9.34
C ASP A 3 7.70 11.46 8.04
N HIS A 4 8.07 12.22 7.01
CA HIS A 4 7.32 12.34 5.75
C HIS A 4 7.84 11.48 4.60
N ALA A 5 8.89 10.68 4.80
CA ALA A 5 9.66 10.14 3.68
C ALA A 5 9.08 8.94 2.92
N GLN A 6 7.99 8.27 3.34
CA GLN A 6 7.68 6.92 2.78
C GLN A 6 6.22 6.57 2.39
N PRO A 7 5.22 7.47 2.25
CA PRO A 7 3.98 7.07 1.58
C PRO A 7 4.13 6.92 0.05
N THR A 8 5.14 7.54 -0.58
CA THR A 8 5.16 7.73 -2.05
C THR A 8 5.94 6.71 -2.87
N SER A 9 7.05 6.16 -2.36
CA SER A 9 7.93 5.25 -3.13
C SER A 9 7.20 3.95 -3.55
N TRP A 10 6.52 3.31 -2.61
CA TRP A 10 5.84 2.05 -2.86
C TRP A 10 4.53 2.22 -3.65
N LEU A 11 3.85 3.38 -3.53
CA LEU A 11 2.70 3.71 -4.37
C LEU A 11 3.10 3.84 -5.83
N LYS A 12 4.28 4.42 -6.11
CA LYS A 12 4.81 4.49 -7.48
C LYS A 12 5.15 3.10 -8.04
N ALA A 13 5.68 2.21 -7.20
CA ALA A 13 5.90 0.81 -7.58
C ALA A 13 4.57 0.08 -7.86
N LEU A 14 3.54 0.35 -7.06
CA LEU A 14 2.21 -0.21 -7.23
C LEU A 14 1.57 0.19 -8.57
N SER A 15 1.75 1.44 -9.02
CA SER A 15 1.19 1.93 -10.29
C SER A 15 1.77 1.25 -11.54
N GLY A 16 2.93 0.60 -11.44
CA GLY A 16 3.55 -0.15 -12.55
C GLY A 16 3.31 -1.65 -12.51
N ALA A 17 2.62 -2.16 -11.48
CA ALA A 17 2.38 -3.59 -11.28
C ALA A 17 1.09 -4.04 -11.99
N ASP A 18 1.09 -5.27 -12.49
CA ASP A 18 -0.14 -5.96 -12.91
C ASP A 18 -1.13 -6.07 -11.74
N GLU A 19 -2.43 -6.14 -12.02
CA GLU A 19 -3.49 -6.15 -11.01
C GLU A 19 -3.26 -7.20 -9.91
N VAL A 20 -2.85 -8.42 -10.28
CA VAL A 20 -2.61 -9.51 -9.33
C VAL A 20 -1.40 -9.19 -8.44
N GLN A 21 -0.34 -8.65 -9.02
CA GLN A 21 0.86 -8.26 -8.29
C GLN A 21 0.59 -7.05 -7.39
N ALA A 22 -0.16 -6.07 -7.88
CA ALA A 22 -0.54 -4.89 -7.14
C ALA A 22 -1.37 -5.26 -5.89
N ARG A 23 -2.33 -6.18 -6.04
CA ARG A 23 -3.13 -6.71 -4.92
C ARG A 23 -2.26 -7.36 -3.84
N ARG A 24 -1.33 -8.23 -4.25
CA ARG A 24 -0.42 -8.93 -3.33
C ARG A 24 0.55 -7.98 -2.64
N PHE A 25 1.06 -7.00 -3.38
CA PHE A 25 1.96 -5.98 -2.85
C PHE A 25 1.26 -5.07 -1.85
N ALA A 26 0.03 -4.64 -2.16
CA ALA A 26 -0.82 -3.87 -1.24
C ALA A 26 -1.11 -4.65 0.04
N ALA A 27 -1.40 -5.96 -0.05
CA ALA A 27 -1.59 -6.83 1.11
C ALA A 27 -0.30 -6.97 1.95
N ALA A 28 0.86 -7.18 1.31
CA ALA A 28 2.14 -7.23 2.01
C ALA A 28 2.45 -5.91 2.74
N LYS A 29 2.22 -4.76 2.08
CA LYS A 29 2.37 -3.43 2.69
C LYS A 29 1.43 -3.22 3.86
N ALA A 30 0.20 -3.71 3.77
CA ALA A 30 -0.75 -3.65 4.88
C ALA A 30 -0.26 -4.43 6.11
N LEU A 31 0.37 -5.60 5.91
CA LEU A 31 0.98 -6.38 6.99
C LEU A 31 2.19 -5.67 7.60
N GLU A 32 3.05 -5.07 6.76
CA GLU A 32 4.21 -4.28 7.22
C GLU A 32 3.82 -3.07 8.08
N LEU A 33 2.65 -2.46 7.80
CA LEU A 33 2.13 -1.31 8.54
C LEU A 33 1.48 -1.68 9.88
N GLY A 34 1.23 -2.97 10.15
CA GLY A 34 0.65 -3.44 11.40
C GLY A 34 -0.83 -3.06 11.57
N TRP A 35 -1.24 -2.73 12.81
CA TRP A 35 -2.64 -2.42 13.13
C TRP A 35 -3.14 -1.26 12.27
N GLY A 36 -4.24 -1.50 11.53
CA GLY A 36 -4.85 -0.48 10.66
C GLY A 36 -4.14 -0.31 9.32
N GLY A 37 -3.13 -1.13 9.02
CA GLY A 37 -2.41 -1.13 7.75
C GLY A 37 -3.32 -1.33 6.54
N ILE A 38 -4.29 -2.26 6.64
CA ILE A 38 -5.27 -2.50 5.57
C ILE A 38 -6.08 -1.23 5.29
N THR A 39 -6.65 -0.60 6.32
CA THR A 39 -7.42 0.65 6.19
C THR A 39 -6.58 1.76 5.57
N LYS A 40 -5.31 1.87 5.97
CA LYS A 40 -4.39 2.89 5.43
C LYS A 40 -4.05 2.63 3.96
N VAL A 41 -3.80 1.38 3.58
CA VAL A 41 -3.54 0.98 2.19
C VAL A 41 -4.76 1.26 1.32
N VAL A 42 -5.96 0.83 1.73
CA VAL A 42 -7.22 1.09 0.99
C VAL A 42 -7.46 2.58 0.78
N LYS A 43 -7.22 3.39 1.81
CA LYS A 43 -7.35 4.86 1.68
C LYS A 43 -6.37 5.46 0.66
N LEU A 44 -5.17 4.88 0.53
CA LEU A 44 -4.11 5.39 -0.35
C LEU A 44 -4.23 4.88 -1.79
N THR A 45 -4.72 3.65 -1.98
CA THR A 45 -4.75 3.00 -3.29
C THR A 45 -6.15 2.94 -3.92
N GLY A 46 -7.21 3.16 -3.12
CA GLY A 46 -8.60 2.99 -3.55
C GLY A 46 -9.01 1.53 -3.74
N MET A 47 -8.13 0.57 -3.44
CA MET A 47 -8.40 -0.86 -3.64
C MET A 47 -9.40 -1.37 -2.59
N SER A 48 -10.32 -2.24 -3.02
CA SER A 48 -11.29 -2.88 -2.12
C SER A 48 -10.62 -3.73 -1.03
N HIS A 49 -11.33 -4.04 0.05
CA HIS A 49 -10.88 -5.01 1.06
C HIS A 49 -10.95 -6.47 0.58
N THR A 50 -11.74 -6.74 -0.47
CA THR A 50 -12.01 -8.07 -1.04
C THR A 50 -11.05 -8.40 -2.17
#